data_AF-A6GJ94-F1
#
_entry.id   AF-A6GJ94-F1
#
_cell.length_a   1.000
_cell.length_b   1.000
_cell.length_c   1.000
_cell.angle_alpha   90.00
_cell.angle_beta   90.00
_cell.angle_gamma   90.00
#
_symmetry.space_group_name_H-M   'P 1'
#
loop_
_entity.id
_entity.type
_entity.pdbx_description
1 polymer ?
#
loop_
_entity_poly.entity_id
_entity_poly.type
_entity_poly.pdbx_seq_one_letter_code
_entity_poly.pdbx_strand_id
1 'polypeptide(L)'
;MLEIIVVIALGRKLGEMAEQRGHGKGWIALVLLWFVGELLGGIVGFLVMGDEGLAPYLFALVGAALGGGAAYAIVANLAPKPGSMLDMDGGGEVYSHADPNNPYSPSGFGQNNNNGPS
;
A
#
# COMPACT_ATOMS: atom_id res chain seq x y z
N MET A 1 2.20 -23.30 6.53
CA MET A 1 2.21 -22.68 7.88
C MET A 1 3.46 -21.85 8.18
N LEU A 2 4.70 -22.28 7.85
CA LEU A 2 5.90 -21.41 7.96
C LEU A 2 5.81 -20.13 7.09
N GLU A 3 5.07 -20.22 6.00
CA GLU A 3 4.69 -19.12 5.11
C GLU A 3 4.11 -17.88 5.82
N ILE A 4 3.45 -18.04 6.98
CA ILE A 4 2.96 -16.89 7.76
C ILE A 4 4.10 -15.92 8.10
N ILE A 5 5.31 -16.42 8.34
CA ILE A 5 6.48 -15.57 8.63
C ILE A 5 6.82 -14.69 7.40
N VAL A 6 6.73 -15.28 6.21
CA VAL A 6 6.94 -14.58 4.93
C VAL A 6 5.84 -13.53 4.72
N VAL A 7 4.57 -13.86 4.98
CA VAL A 7 3.45 -12.92 4.90
C VAL A 7 3.62 -11.76 5.88
N ILE A 8 4.03 -12.01 7.11
CA ILE A 8 4.28 -10.95 8.10
C ILE A 8 5.45 -10.06 7.64
N ALA A 9 6.56 -10.64 7.17
CA ALA A 9 7.71 -9.88 6.71
C ALA A 9 7.39 -9.02 5.47
N LEU A 10 6.72 -9.59 4.46
CA LEU A 10 6.26 -8.85 3.28
C LEU A 10 5.20 -7.81 3.65
N GLY A 11 4.28 -8.14 4.55
CA GLY A 11 3.20 -7.25 4.98
C GLY A 11 3.75 -5.97 5.62
N ARG A 12 4.78 -6.10 6.45
CA ARG A 12 5.49 -4.93 7.03
C ARG A 12 6.13 -4.07 5.94
N LYS A 13 6.88 -4.68 5.02
CA LYS A 13 7.50 -3.97 3.90
C LYS A 13 6.48 -3.27 2.99
N LEU A 14 5.33 -3.90 2.77
CA LEU A 14 4.23 -3.35 1.97
C LEU A 14 3.47 -2.23 2.69
N GLY A 15 3.34 -2.33 4.01
CA GLY A 15 2.85 -1.24 4.86
C GLY A 15 3.74 -0.01 4.73
N GLU A 16 5.05 -0.17 4.94
CA GLU A 16 6.02 0.92 4.81
C GLU A 16 6.02 1.53 3.40
N MET A 17 5.95 0.71 2.35
CA MET A 17 5.90 1.18 0.96
C MET A 17 4.61 1.94 0.64
N ALA A 18 3.48 1.51 1.20
CA ALA A 18 2.20 2.19 1.03
C ALA A 18 2.19 3.52 1.82
N GLU A 19 2.72 3.53 3.04
CA GLU A 19 2.82 4.71 3.89
C GLU A 19 3.68 5.80 3.24
N GLN A 20 4.81 5.42 2.63
CA GLN A 20 5.65 6.33 1.83
C GLN A 20 4.88 6.99 0.67
N ARG A 21 3.80 6.36 0.20
CA ARG A 21 2.93 6.87 -0.87
C ARG A 21 1.66 7.55 -0.34
N GLY A 22 1.54 7.72 0.97
CA GLY A 22 0.38 8.33 1.63
C GLY A 22 -0.79 7.39 1.87
N HIS A 23 -0.57 6.07 1.85
CA HIS A 23 -1.59 5.03 2.04
C HIS A 23 -1.31 4.18 3.28
N GLY A 24 -2.22 4.13 4.27
CA GLY A 24 -1.94 3.45 5.55
C GLY A 24 -2.21 1.93 5.61
N LYS A 25 -2.68 1.29 4.53
CA LYS A 25 -3.21 -0.10 4.58
C LYS A 25 -2.73 -1.02 3.46
N GLY A 26 -1.50 -0.82 2.95
CA GLY A 26 -0.93 -1.64 1.86
C GLY A 26 -0.82 -3.13 2.18
N TRP A 27 -0.70 -3.50 3.45
CA TRP A 27 -0.61 -4.89 3.90
C TRP A 27 -1.90 -5.70 3.67
N ILE A 28 -3.07 -5.04 3.57
CA ILE A 28 -4.35 -5.73 3.33
C ILE A 28 -4.35 -6.37 1.94
N ALA A 29 -3.80 -5.68 0.94
CA ALA A 29 -3.69 -6.22 -0.41
C ALA A 29 -2.87 -7.52 -0.42
N LEU A 30 -1.80 -7.59 0.38
CA LEU A 30 -1.02 -8.82 0.54
C LEU A 30 -1.87 -9.97 1.05
N VAL A 31 -2.53 -9.78 2.21
CA VAL A 31 -3.28 -10.87 2.86
C VAL A 31 -4.40 -11.38 1.96
N LEU A 32 -5.14 -10.47 1.31
CA LEU A 32 -6.24 -10.83 0.42
C LEU A 32 -5.75 -11.58 -0.83
N LEU A 33 -4.77 -11.04 -1.56
CA LEU A 33 -4.30 -11.68 -2.79
C LEU A 33 -3.52 -12.97 -2.50
N TRP A 34 -2.80 -13.03 -1.38
CA TRP A 34 -2.14 -14.24 -0.92
C TRP A 34 -3.14 -15.36 -0.65
N PHE A 35 -4.18 -15.08 0.15
CA PHE A 35 -5.20 -16.08 0.50
C PHE A 35 -6.03 -16.52 -0.72
N VAL A 36 -6.41 -15.58 -1.59
CA VAL A 36 -7.10 -15.90 -2.85
C VAL A 36 -6.19 -16.71 -3.77
N GLY A 37 -4.90 -16.39 -3.83
CA GLY A 37 -3.90 -17.14 -4.58
C GLY A 37 -3.77 -18.58 -4.08
N GLU A 38 -3.71 -18.78 -2.77
CA GLU A 38 -3.67 -20.10 -2.14
C GLU A 38 -4.92 -20.92 -2.50
N LEU A 39 -6.10 -20.34 -2.35
CA LEU A 39 -7.38 -21.01 -2.63
C LEU A 39 -7.51 -21.38 -4.11
N LEU A 40 -7.25 -20.44 -5.02
CA LEU A 40 -7.32 -20.70 -6.46
C LEU A 40 -6.24 -21.70 -6.91
N GLY A 41 -5.03 -21.60 -6.37
CA GLY A 41 -3.97 -22.56 -6.60
C GLY A 41 -4.37 -23.96 -6.17
N GLY A 42 -4.95 -24.11 -4.97
CA GLY A 42 -5.46 -25.40 -4.49
C GLY A 42 -6.56 -25.98 -5.37
N ILE A 43 -7.52 -25.16 -5.80
CA ILE A 43 -8.59 -25.57 -6.73
C ILE A 43 -8.00 -26.03 -8.06
N VAL A 44 -7.08 -25.26 -8.65
CA VAL A 44 -6.43 -25.62 -9.91
C VAL A 44 -5.62 -26.90 -9.75
N GLY A 45 -4.86 -27.04 -8.67
CA GLY A 45 -4.09 -28.26 -8.38
C GLY A 45 -4.97 -29.49 -8.26
N PHE A 46 -6.11 -29.37 -7.56
CA PHE A 46 -7.10 -30.44 -7.45
C PHE A 46 -7.73 -30.79 -8.80
N LEU A 47 -8.07 -29.80 -9.63
CA LEU A 47 -8.67 -30.04 -10.95
C LEU A 47 -7.70 -30.69 -11.94
N VAL A 48 -6.41 -30.34 -11.87
CA VAL A 48 -5.39 -30.82 -12.82
C VAL A 48 -4.81 -32.18 -12.40
N MET A 49 -4.53 -32.37 -11.12
CA MET A 49 -3.81 -33.53 -10.60
C MET A 49 -4.67 -34.45 -9.71
N GLY A 50 -5.91 -34.05 -9.40
CA GLY A 50 -6.81 -34.80 -8.52
C GLY A 50 -6.52 -34.60 -7.03
N ASP A 51 -7.07 -35.52 -6.23
CA ASP A 51 -6.90 -35.64 -4.77
C ASP A 51 -5.49 -36.14 -4.38
N GLU A 52 -4.78 -36.79 -5.30
CA GLU A 52 -3.61 -37.60 -4.95
C GLU A 52 -2.42 -36.75 -4.47
N GLY A 53 -2.22 -36.75 -3.16
CA GLY A 53 -0.95 -36.39 -2.52
C GLY A 53 -0.71 -34.89 -2.36
N LEU A 54 0.55 -34.48 -2.53
CA LEU A 54 1.02 -33.12 -2.24
C LEU A 54 0.71 -32.11 -3.35
N ALA A 55 0.12 -32.53 -4.47
CA ALA A 55 -0.06 -31.69 -5.65
C ALA A 55 -0.97 -30.46 -5.38
N PRO A 56 -2.20 -30.59 -4.83
CA PRO A 56 -3.03 -29.43 -4.52
C PRO A 56 -2.33 -28.44 -3.59
N TYR A 57 -1.55 -28.94 -2.63
CA TYR A 57 -0.76 -28.12 -1.71
C TYR A 57 0.37 -27.34 -2.41
N LEU A 58 1.11 -27.98 -3.33
CA LEU A 58 2.16 -27.30 -4.09
C LEU A 58 1.58 -26.23 -5.01
N PHE A 59 0.46 -26.51 -5.68
CA PHE A 59 -0.22 -25.52 -6.50
C PHE A 59 -0.80 -24.38 -5.66
N ALA A 60 -1.30 -24.66 -4.45
CA ALA A 60 -1.72 -23.63 -3.50
C ALA A 60 -0.54 -22.72 -3.11
N LEU A 61 0.63 -23.27 -2.80
CA LEU A 61 1.84 -22.47 -2.51
C LEU A 61 2.28 -21.60 -3.69
N VAL A 62 2.24 -22.13 -4.92
CA VAL A 62 2.56 -21.35 -6.13
C VAL A 62 1.54 -20.22 -6.31
N GLY A 63 0.25 -20.52 -6.16
CA GLY A 63 -0.81 -19.53 -6.24
C GLY A 63 -0.66 -18.43 -5.18
N ALA A 64 -0.34 -18.81 -3.94
CA ALA A 64 -0.07 -17.90 -2.84
C ALA A 64 1.14 -16.98 -3.11
N ALA A 65 2.22 -17.53 -3.67
CA ALA A 65 3.40 -16.76 -4.08
C ALA A 65 3.08 -15.77 -5.20
N LEU A 66 2.28 -16.18 -6.19
CA LEU A 66 1.82 -15.29 -7.26
C LEU A 66 0.90 -14.18 -6.73
N GLY A 67 -0.02 -14.52 -5.83
CA GLY A 67 -0.88 -13.56 -5.14
C GLY A 67 -0.07 -12.53 -4.35
N GLY A 68 0.94 -12.99 -3.59
CA GLY A 68 1.86 -12.10 -2.88
C GLY A 68 2.68 -11.20 -3.80
N GLY A 69 3.17 -11.74 -4.92
CA GLY A 69 3.87 -10.96 -5.95
C GLY A 69 2.98 -9.91 -6.62
N ALA A 70 1.73 -10.25 -6.90
CA ALA A 70 0.75 -9.31 -7.44
C ALA A 70 0.42 -8.19 -6.45
N ALA A 71 0.25 -8.51 -5.17
CA ALA A 71 0.08 -7.49 -4.13
C ALA A 71 1.27 -6.53 -4.05
N TYR A 72 2.49 -7.07 -4.16
CA TYR A 72 3.69 -6.27 -4.22
C TYR A 72 3.68 -5.32 -5.42
N ALA A 73 3.36 -5.83 -6.62
CA ALA A 73 3.27 -5.02 -7.82
C ALA A 73 2.23 -3.90 -7.69
N ILE A 74 1.06 -4.18 -7.10
CA ILE A 74 0.01 -3.18 -6.87
C ILE A 74 0.54 -2.05 -5.98
N VAL A 75 1.09 -2.38 -4.81
CA VAL A 75 1.56 -1.37 -3.86
C VAL A 75 2.76 -0.59 -4.42
N ALA A 76 3.66 -1.27 -5.13
CA ALA A 76 4.80 -0.63 -5.79
C ALA A 76 4.40 0.35 -6.90
N ASN A 77 3.20 0.20 -7.48
CA ASN A 77 2.69 1.07 -8.54
C ASN A 77 1.57 2.01 -8.05
N LEU A 78 1.30 2.09 -6.74
CA LEU A 78 0.33 3.04 -6.20
C LEU A 78 0.74 4.47 -6.54
N ALA A 79 -0.20 5.24 -7.08
CA ALA A 79 -0.02 6.68 -7.19
C ALA A 79 0.09 7.29 -5.78
N PRO A 80 0.96 8.29 -5.57
CA PRO A 80 0.97 9.07 -4.34
C PRO A 80 -0.43 9.65 -4.10
N LYS A 81 -0.94 9.56 -2.87
CA LYS A 81 -2.20 10.20 -2.52
C LYS A 81 -2.04 11.72 -2.70
N PRO A 82 -2.82 12.40 -3.56
CA PRO A 82 -2.82 13.85 -3.61
C PRO A 82 -3.25 14.36 -2.24
N GLY A 83 -2.41 15.18 -1.60
CA GLY A 83 -2.68 15.71 -0.27
C GLY A 83 -4.05 16.37 -0.25
N SER A 84 -4.98 15.79 0.50
CA SER A 84 -6.31 16.37 0.65
C SER A 84 -6.23 17.44 1.75
N MET A 85 -6.90 18.59 1.58
CA MET A 85 -6.98 19.64 2.61
C MET A 85 -7.44 19.13 4.00
N LEU A 86 -8.02 17.92 4.05
CA LEU A 86 -8.44 17.24 5.28
C LEU A 86 -7.29 16.57 6.05
N ASP A 87 -6.13 16.34 5.43
CA ASP A 87 -4.94 15.80 6.10
C ASP A 87 -4.13 16.92 6.83
N MET A 88 -4.66 18.16 6.84
CA MET A 88 -4.04 19.39 7.35
C MET A 88 -4.26 19.62 8.86
N ASP A 89 -4.46 18.54 9.63
CA ASP A 89 -4.50 18.56 11.11
C ASP A 89 -3.21 17.98 11.74
N GLY A 90 -2.31 17.44 10.91
CA GLY A 90 -1.07 16.77 11.32
C GLY A 90 0.20 17.48 10.86
N GLY A 91 0.49 18.66 11.42
CA GLY A 91 1.83 19.26 11.57
C GLY A 91 2.95 18.93 10.57
N GLY A 92 2.74 19.12 9.26
CA GLY A 92 3.76 18.90 8.23
C GLY A 92 3.68 19.98 7.16
N GLU A 93 4.86 20.49 6.78
CA GLU A 93 5.08 21.74 6.05
C GLU A 93 4.10 22.05 4.90
N VAL A 94 3.51 23.24 4.99
CA VAL A 94 2.67 23.84 3.96
C VAL A 94 3.54 24.10 2.72
N TYR A 95 3.54 23.18 1.76
CA TYR A 95 3.97 23.49 0.40
C TYR A 95 2.91 24.40 -0.25
N SER A 96 2.92 25.66 0.18
CA SER A 96 2.22 26.76 -0.45
C SER A 96 2.89 27.03 -1.80
N HIS A 97 2.45 26.34 -2.85
CA HIS A 97 2.64 26.86 -4.20
C HIS A 97 1.59 27.97 -4.41
N ALA A 98 1.86 29.13 -3.80
CA ALA A 98 1.09 30.34 -4.05
C ALA A 98 1.44 30.81 -5.46
N ASP A 99 0.61 30.45 -6.44
CA ASP A 99 0.68 31.01 -7.78
C ASP A 99 0.16 32.46 -7.72
N PRO A 100 1.02 33.47 -7.97
CA PRO A 100 0.64 34.88 -7.86
C PRO A 100 -0.47 35.29 -8.85
N ASN A 101 -0.68 34.51 -9.91
CA ASN A 101 -1.65 34.81 -10.96
C ASN A 101 -2.95 34.02 -10.83
N ASN A 102 -3.09 33.15 -9.81
CA ASN A 102 -4.29 32.37 -9.59
C ASN A 102 -5.15 33.03 -8.48
N PRO A 103 -6.30 33.65 -8.82
CA PRO A 103 -7.17 34.30 -7.83
C PRO A 103 -7.83 33.31 -6.86
N TYR A 104 -7.70 32.00 -7.08
CA TYR A 104 -8.19 30.94 -6.20
C TYR A 104 -7.08 30.26 -5.38
N SER A 105 -5.83 30.72 -5.46
CA SER A 105 -4.79 30.27 -4.56
C SER A 105 -5.14 30.68 -3.12
N PRO A 106 -5.06 29.76 -2.14
CA PRO A 106 -5.41 30.07 -0.76
C PRO A 106 -4.51 31.20 -0.27
N SER A 107 -5.12 32.29 0.19
CA SER A 107 -4.41 33.42 0.79
C SER A 107 -3.61 32.89 1.98
N GLY A 108 -2.29 32.85 1.86
CA GLY A 108 -1.39 32.33 2.88
C GLY A 108 -1.73 32.92 4.25
N PHE A 109 -2.01 32.06 5.21
CA PHE A 109 -2.05 32.43 6.62
C PHE A 109 -0.65 32.92 7.02
N GLY A 110 -0.55 34.23 7.27
CA GLY A 110 0.45 34.91 8.10
C GLY A 110 1.91 34.54 7.84
N GLN A 111 2.61 35.35 7.03
CA GLN A 111 4.02 35.61 7.32
C GLN A 111 4.09 36.16 8.75
N ASN A 112 4.63 35.37 9.68
CA ASN A 112 4.92 35.80 11.03
C ASN A 112 6.08 36.82 10.98
N ASN A 113 5.73 38.10 10.88
CA ASN A 113 6.62 39.24 10.96
C ASN A 113 7.05 39.46 12.43
N ASN A 114 7.98 38.62 12.89
CA ASN A 114 8.77 38.83 14.11
C ASN A 114 9.80 39.95 13.94
N ASN A 115 9.39 41.14 13.51
CA ASN A 115 10.23 42.34 13.55
C ASN A 115 9.44 43.51 14.15
N GLY A 116 9.56 43.67 15.46
CA GLY A 116 9.35 44.93 16.14
C GLY A 116 9.86 44.83 17.58
N PRO A 117 10.15 45.93 18.28
CA PRO A 117 10.78 47.19 17.87
C PRO A 117 12.14 47.39 18.58
N SER A 118 12.99 48.28 18.08
CA SER A 118 14.08 48.90 18.84
C SER A 118 14.21 50.36 18.47
#